data_AF-A0A922SI92-F1
#
_entry.id   AF-A0A922SI92-F1
#
_cell.length_a   1.000
_cell.length_b   1.000
_cell.length_c   1.000
_cell.angle_alpha   90.00
_cell.angle_beta   90.00
_cell.angle_gamma   90.00
#
_symmetry.space_group_name_H-M   'P 1'
#
loop_
_entity.id
_entity.type
_entity.pdbx_description
1 polymer ?
#
loop_
_entity_poly.entity_id
_entity_poly.type
_entity_poly.pdbx_seq_one_letter_code
_entity_poly.pdbx_strand_id
1 'polypeptide(L)'
;MSFIEIAFQAEISRYEDTEFEEYAKRHCNEDPDTRGKVIEELRRLIRERGECNPRRIDDAYLLRFLRCRRSIPALAHKLVSYSIHENPRHS
;
A
#
# COMPACT_ATOMS: atom_id res chain seq x y z
N MET A 1 27.24 -16.08 -12.77
CA MET A 1 25.87 -15.74 -12.35
C MET A 1 25.06 -17.02 -12.30
N SER A 2 24.97 -17.63 -11.12
CA SER A 2 24.16 -18.83 -10.91
C SER A 2 22.67 -18.44 -10.79
N PHE A 3 21.77 -19.39 -11.06
CA PHE A 3 20.34 -19.17 -10.91
C PHE A 3 19.95 -18.72 -9.49
N ILE A 4 20.66 -19.20 -8.46
CA ILE A 4 20.46 -18.79 -7.07
C ILE A 4 20.87 -17.33 -6.85
N GLU A 5 21.98 -16.90 -7.45
CA GLU A 5 22.40 -15.50 -7.40
C GLU A 5 21.41 -14.60 -8.14
N ILE A 6 20.88 -15.04 -9.28
CA ILE A 6 19.87 -14.29 -10.05
C ILE A 6 18.56 -14.19 -9.27
N ALA A 7 18.10 -15.27 -8.65
CA ALA A 7 16.89 -15.28 -7.85
C ALA A 7 17.05 -14.39 -6.60
N PHE A 8 18.18 -14.47 -5.91
CA PHE A 8 18.48 -13.63 -4.76
C PHE A 8 18.65 -12.16 -5.15
N GLN A 9 19.34 -11.89 -6.26
CA GLN A 9 19.46 -10.55 -6.82
C GLN A 9 18.10 -10.01 -7.24
N ALA A 10 17.20 -10.81 -7.80
CA ALA A 10 15.83 -10.38 -8.14
C ALA A 10 14.95 -10.18 -6.90
N GLU A 11 15.14 -10.99 -5.85
CA GLU A 11 14.47 -10.86 -4.55
C GLU A 11 14.88 -9.55 -3.84
N ILE A 12 16.18 -9.20 -3.92
CA ILE A 12 16.79 -7.98 -3.35
C ILE A 12 16.62 -6.76 -4.27
N SER A 13 16.60 -6.97 -5.60
CA SER A 13 16.31 -5.97 -6.64
C SER A 13 14.81 -5.74 -6.80
N ARG A 14 14.06 -5.73 -5.70
CA ARG A 14 12.87 -4.87 -5.57
C ARG A 14 13.34 -3.42 -5.35
N TYR A 15 14.24 -3.00 -6.23
CA TYR A 15 14.99 -1.76 -6.22
C TYR A 15 13.98 -0.62 -6.02
N GLU A 16 14.12 0.12 -4.92
CA GLU A 16 13.49 1.43 -4.77
C GLU A 16 14.15 2.36 -5.80
N ASP A 17 13.77 2.19 -7.06
CA ASP A 17 14.21 3.07 -8.13
C ASP A 17 13.64 4.46 -7.85
N THR A 18 14.50 5.47 -7.89
CA THR A 18 14.09 6.87 -7.81
C THR A 18 13.06 7.23 -8.88
N GLU A 19 13.07 6.54 -10.04
CA GLU A 19 12.03 6.67 -11.06
C GLU A 19 10.64 6.24 -10.54
N PHE A 20 10.56 5.22 -9.67
CA PHE A 20 9.30 4.80 -9.06
C PHE A 20 8.79 5.83 -8.04
N GLU A 21 9.68 6.51 -7.32
CA GLU A 21 9.27 7.57 -6.39
C GLU A 21 8.75 8.81 -7.14
N GLU A 22 9.44 9.24 -8.19
CA GLU A 22 8.96 10.34 -9.03
C GLU A 22 7.63 9.99 -9.71
N TYR A 23 7.49 8.74 -10.19
CA TYR A 23 6.26 8.25 -10.78
C TYR A 23 5.12 8.22 -9.76
N ALA A 24 5.36 7.72 -8.55
CA ALA A 24 4.37 7.73 -7.47
C ALA A 24 3.97 9.16 -7.07
N LYS A 25 4.91 10.10 -7.04
CA LYS A 25 4.62 11.52 -6.80
C LYS A 25 3.73 12.11 -7.89
N ARG A 26 4.06 11.86 -9.17
CA ARG A 26 3.31 12.41 -10.32
C ARG A 26 1.92 11.78 -10.49
N HIS A 27 1.80 10.46 -10.31
CA HIS A 27 0.58 9.72 -10.64
C HIS A 27 -0.28 9.35 -9.43
N CYS A 28 0.34 9.10 -8.28
CA CYS A 28 -0.35 8.67 -7.05
C CYS A 28 -0.46 9.79 -6.00
N ASN A 29 0.05 11.00 -6.29
CA ASN A 29 0.10 12.11 -5.33
C ASN A 29 0.75 11.68 -4.00
N GLU A 30 1.72 10.77 -4.09
CA GLU A 30 2.47 10.27 -2.95
C GLU A 30 3.63 11.23 -2.68
N ASP A 31 3.65 11.79 -1.48
CA ASP A 31 4.76 12.61 -1.02
C ASP A 31 5.54 11.79 0.03
N PRO A 32 6.84 11.49 -0.20
CA PRO A 32 7.67 10.73 0.73
C PRO A 32 7.64 11.27 2.17
N ASP A 33 7.55 12.60 2.34
CA ASP A 33 7.56 13.26 3.65
C ASP A 33 6.24 13.10 4.41
N THR A 34 5.13 12.92 3.69
CA THR A 34 3.79 12.74 4.28
C THR A 34 3.30 11.30 4.24
N ARG A 35 3.95 10.42 3.47
CA ARG A 35 3.58 9.01 3.26
C ARG A 35 3.28 8.28 4.56
N GLY A 36 4.18 8.37 5.54
CA GLY A 36 3.97 7.74 6.85
C GLY A 36 2.72 8.26 7.57
N LYS A 37 2.47 9.58 7.52
CA LYS A 37 1.27 10.19 8.13
C LYS A 37 -0.02 9.71 7.45
N VAL A 38 -0.02 9.64 6.11
CA VAL A 38 -1.19 9.19 5.33
C VAL A 38 -1.50 7.71 5.58
N ILE A 39 -0.46 6.87 5.71
CA ILE A 39 -0.60 5.45 6.07
C ILE A 39 -1.21 5.30 7.48
N GLU A 40 -0.69 6.04 8.47
CA GLU A 40 -1.24 6.02 9.83
C GLU A 40 -2.69 6.51 9.86
N GLU A 41 -3.03 7.54 9.09
CA GLU A 41 -4.40 8.04 8.98
C GLU A 41 -5.34 6.97 8.41
N LEU A 42 -4.94 6.26 7.35
CA LEU A 42 -5.71 5.15 6.82
C LEU A 42 -5.88 4.01 7.84
N ARG A 43 -4.80 3.65 8.54
CA ARG A 43 -4.84 2.63 9.60
C ARG A 43 -5.79 3.04 10.73
N ARG A 44 -5.77 4.30 11.12
CA ARG A 44 -6.70 4.88 12.10
C ARG A 44 -8.13 4.79 11.62
N LEU A 45 -8.43 5.18 10.38
CA LEU A 45 -9.78 5.11 9.81
C LEU A 45 -10.34 3.68 9.79
N ILE A 46 -9.52 2.69 9.44
CA ILE A 46 -9.92 1.27 9.46
C ILE A 46 -10.31 0.86 10.89
N ARG A 47 -9.50 1.23 11.90
CA ARG A 47 -9.75 0.90 13.30
C ARG A 47 -10.96 1.63 13.89
N GLU A 48 -11.14 2.91 13.57
CA GLU A 48 -12.21 3.75 14.13
C GLU A 48 -13.58 3.45 13.53
N ARG A 49 -13.66 3.19 12.22
CA ARG A 49 -14.94 2.90 11.56
C ARG A 49 -15.46 1.49 11.86
N GLY A 50 -14.55 0.52 12.04
CA GLY A 50 -14.93 -0.87 12.34
C GLY A 50 -15.74 -1.58 11.25
N GLU A 51 -15.92 -0.95 10.08
CA GLU A 51 -16.68 -1.48 8.94
C GLU A 51 -15.98 -2.66 8.27
N CYS A 52 -14.66 -2.79 8.47
CA CYS A 52 -13.86 -3.88 7.93
C CYS A 52 -12.75 -4.28 8.91
N ASN A 53 -12.43 -5.58 8.96
CA ASN A 53 -11.35 -6.13 9.78
C ASN A 53 -10.33 -6.88 8.91
N PRO A 54 -9.54 -6.16 8.10
CA PRO A 54 -8.55 -6.78 7.23
C PRO A 54 -7.47 -7.50 8.06
N ARG A 55 -7.12 -8.73 7.67
CA ARG A 55 -6.07 -9.53 8.33
C ARG A 55 -4.69 -8.89 8.30
N ARG A 56 -4.44 -8.00 7.33
CA ARG A 56 -3.18 -7.26 7.17
C ARG A 56 -3.43 -5.75 7.08
N ILE A 57 -2.60 -5.00 7.80
CA ILE A 57 -2.63 -3.51 7.88
C ILE A 57 -1.21 -2.92 7.93
N ASP A 58 -0.21 -3.65 7.43
CA ASP A 58 1.16 -3.15 7.29
C ASP A 58 1.29 -2.09 6.20
N ASP A 59 2.33 -1.28 6.28
CA ASP A 59 2.55 -0.11 5.43
C ASP A 59 2.54 -0.46 3.95
N ALA A 60 3.24 -1.53 3.56
CA ALA A 60 3.32 -1.97 2.17
C ALA A 60 1.96 -2.42 1.62
N TYR A 61 1.13 -3.04 2.45
CA TYR A 61 -0.24 -3.39 2.08
C TYR A 61 -1.12 -2.15 1.91
N LEU A 62 -1.13 -1.25 2.89
CA LEU A 62 -1.95 -0.04 2.88
C LEU A 62 -1.55 0.94 1.77
N LEU A 63 -0.25 1.05 1.49
CA LEU A 63 0.29 1.91 0.46
C LEU A 63 -0.24 1.57 -0.94
N ARG A 64 -0.54 0.29 -1.22
CA ARG A 64 -1.16 -0.11 -2.50
C ARG A 64 -2.52 0.54 -2.69
N PHE A 65 -3.36 0.54 -1.65
CA PHE A 65 -4.70 1.16 -1.69
C PHE A 65 -4.63 2.68 -1.78
N LEU A 66 -3.67 3.28 -1.06
CA LEU A 66 -3.40 4.72 -1.14
C LEU A 66 -2.98 5.12 -2.56
N ARG A 67 -2.06 4.38 -3.19
CA ARG A 67 -1.63 4.62 -4.58
C ARG A 67 -2.79 4.54 -5.57
N CYS A 68 -3.70 3.59 -5.40
CA CYS A 68 -4.92 3.47 -6.23
C CYS A 68 -5.94 4.60 -6.03
N ARG A 69 -5.79 5.41 -4.97
CA ARG A 69 -6.74 6.46 -4.58
C ARG A 69 -6.05 7.81 -4.35
N ARG A 70 -4.95 8.06 -5.07
CA ARG A 70 -4.19 9.32 -5.05
C ARG A 70 -3.79 9.77 -3.64
N SER A 71 -3.46 8.81 -2.78
CA SER A 71 -3.08 9.01 -1.39
C SER A 71 -4.15 9.70 -0.53
N ILE A 72 -5.44 9.45 -0.82
CA ILE A 72 -6.58 9.96 -0.04
C ILE A 72 -7.09 8.84 0.91
N PRO A 73 -6.88 8.94 2.23
CA PRO A 73 -7.22 7.89 3.20
C PRO A 73 -8.68 7.47 3.19
N ALA A 74 -9.62 8.42 3.11
CA ALA A 74 -11.06 8.11 3.11
C ALA A 74 -11.48 7.26 1.89
N LEU A 75 -10.92 7.54 0.71
CA LEU A 75 -11.21 6.77 -0.51
C LEU A 75 -10.51 5.41 -0.49
N ALA A 76 -9.30 5.34 0.06
CA ALA A 76 -8.57 4.09 0.25
C ALA A 76 -9.30 3.15 1.22
N HIS A 77 -9.84 3.67 2.33
CA HIS A 77 -10.66 2.91 3.27
C HIS A 77 -11.86 2.23 2.59
N LYS A 78 -12.56 2.98 1.73
CA LYS A 78 -13.69 2.45 0.96
C LYS A 78 -13.26 1.28 0.06
N LEU A 79 -12.09 1.38 -0.58
CA LEU A 79 -11.55 0.30 -1.42
C LEU A 79 -11.12 -0.93 -0.60
N VAL A 80 -10.50 -0.72 0.56
CA VAL A 80 -10.16 -1.81 1.49
C VAL A 80 -11.42 -2.57 1.90
N SER A 81 -12.47 -1.85 2.30
CA SER A 81 -13.75 -2.45 2.67
C SER A 81 -14.30 -3.34 1.55
N TYR A 82 -14.38 -2.84 0.30
CA TYR A 82 -14.83 -3.67 -0.83
C TYR A 82 -13.97 -4.92 -1.04
N SER A 83 -12.64 -4.79 -0.97
CA SER A 83 -11.73 -5.91 -1.20
C SER A 83 -11.92 -7.07 -0.21
N ILE A 84 -12.31 -6.77 1.03
CA ILE A 84 -12.60 -7.78 2.06
C ILE A 84 -13.96 -8.44 1.81
N HIS A 85 -14.98 -7.67 1.42
CA HIS A 85 -16.32 -8.20 1.15
C HIS A 85 -16.36 -9.07 -0.12
N GLU A 86 -15.60 -8.71 -1.16
CA GLU A 86 -15.53 -9.48 -2.41
C GLU A 86 -14.63 -10.73 -2.31
N ASN A 87 -13.72 -10.78 -1.33
CA ASN A 87 -12.80 -11.90 -1.17
C ASN A 87 -12.68 -12.34 0.31
N PRO A 88 -13.61 -13.17 0.82
CA PRO A 88 -13.64 -13.59 2.22
C PRO A 88 -12.41 -14.41 2.66
N ARG A 89 -11.52 -14.80 1.75
CA ARG A 89 -10.24 -15.47 2.08
C ARG A 89 -9.19 -14.53 2.68
N HIS A 90 -9.41 -13.21 2.63
CA HIS A 90 -8.53 -12.19 3.19
C HIS A 90 -8.97 -11.67 4.58
N SER A 91 -10.10 -12.17 5.10
CA SER A 91 -10.60 -11.86 6.44
C SER A 91 -10.06 -12.81 7.52
#